data_AF-A0AAV0XQC3-F1
#
_entry.id   AF-A0AAV0XQC3-F1
#
_cell.length_a   1.000
_cell.length_b   1.000
_cell.length_c   1.000
_cell.angle_alpha   90.00
_cell.angle_beta   90.00
_cell.angle_gamma   90.00
#
_symmetry.space_group_name_H-M   'P 1'
#
loop_
_entity.id
_entity.type
_entity.pdbx_description
1 polymer ?
#
loop_
_entity_poly.entity_id
_entity_poly.type
_entity_poly.pdbx_seq_one_letter_code
_entity_poly.pdbx_strand_id
1 'polypeptide(L)'
;MFLINSGKNVFNTLKELIQKNLPLLNEQQKYVFDTLMKVTNDDTGGIYFLDAPGGTGKTFLISLILLTIRSQNKIALALASSGIAATLLEGGRTAHSALKLPLNMQSNEFQSYNISKKSAIAKVLQNVN
;
A
#
# COMPACT_ATOMS: atom_id res chain seq x y z
N MET A 1 27.20 17.81 -1.95
CA MET A 1 25.91 18.46 -1.62
C MET A 1 24.95 18.28 -2.79
N PHE A 2 24.39 17.07 -2.98
CA PHE A 2 23.41 16.79 -4.06
C PHE A 2 22.27 15.84 -3.62
N LEU A 3 22.24 15.37 -2.36
CA LEU A 3 21.28 14.35 -1.91
C LEU A 3 20.06 14.91 -1.16
N ILE A 4 19.96 16.23 -0.94
CA ILE A 4 18.83 16.83 -0.20
C ILE A 4 17.66 17.22 -1.14
N ASN A 5 17.90 17.39 -2.45
CA ASN A 5 16.86 17.81 -3.39
C ASN A 5 15.93 16.68 -3.86
N SER A 6 16.41 15.43 -3.93
CA SER A 6 15.57 14.31 -4.40
C SER A 6 14.39 14.03 -3.45
N GLY A 7 14.60 14.12 -2.13
CA GLY A 7 13.53 13.93 -1.15
C GLY A 7 12.44 15.00 -1.29
N LYS A 8 12.82 16.28 -1.33
CA LYS A 8 11.87 17.40 -1.51
C LYS A 8 11.09 17.30 -2.82
N ASN A 9 11.75 16.89 -3.91
CA ASN A 9 11.09 16.69 -5.21
C ASN A 9 10.04 15.59 -5.15
N VAL A 10 10.35 14.42 -4.55
CA VAL A 10 9.38 13.33 -4.41
C VAL A 10 8.17 13.76 -3.57
N PHE A 11 8.38 14.45 -2.45
CA PHE A 11 7.25 14.96 -1.64
C PHE A 11 6.35 15.93 -2.40
N ASN A 12 6.95 16.83 -3.19
CA ASN A 12 6.18 17.77 -4.00
C ASN A 12 5.37 17.03 -5.07
N THR A 13 5.97 16.06 -5.76
CA THR A 13 5.27 15.23 -6.77
C THR A 13 4.10 14.46 -6.16
N LEU A 14 4.26 13.87 -4.97
CA LEU A 14 3.15 13.18 -4.30
C LEU A 14 2.01 14.13 -3.98
N LYS A 15 2.31 15.33 -3.48
CA LYS A 15 1.28 16.35 -3.18
C LYS A 15 0.53 16.79 -4.43
N GLU A 16 1.24 17.02 -5.54
CA GLU A 16 0.63 17.38 -6.83
C GLU A 16 -0.31 16.28 -7.35
N LEU A 17 0.12 15.01 -7.28
CA LEU A 17 -0.70 13.87 -7.67
C LEU A 17 -1.98 13.76 -6.81
N ILE A 18 -1.86 13.96 -5.50
CA ILE A 18 -3.01 13.94 -4.60
C ILE A 18 -3.96 15.09 -4.92
N GLN A 19 -3.46 16.32 -5.07
CA GLN A 19 -4.29 17.49 -5.41
C GLN A 19 -5.03 17.31 -6.73
N LYS A 20 -4.39 16.69 -7.73
CA LYS A 20 -5.00 16.40 -9.03
C LYS A 20 -6.08 15.32 -8.95
N ASN A 21 -5.87 14.27 -8.15
CA ASN A 21 -6.70 13.07 -8.19
C ASN A 21 -7.83 13.06 -7.14
N LEU A 22 -7.65 13.73 -6.01
CA LEU A 22 -8.66 13.79 -4.94
C LEU A 22 -10.02 14.35 -5.40
N PRO A 23 -10.09 15.39 -6.26
CA PRO A 23 -11.35 15.89 -6.80
C PRO A 23 -12.05 14.93 -7.76
N LEU A 24 -11.37 13.89 -8.26
CA LEU A 24 -11.93 12.92 -9.22
C LEU A 24 -12.70 11.79 -8.52
N LEU A 25 -12.66 11.72 -7.19
CA LEU A 25 -13.43 10.73 -6.43
C LEU A 25 -14.92 11.04 -6.52
N ASN A 26 -15.71 10.02 -6.84
CA ASN A 26 -17.15 10.10 -6.63
C ASN A 26 -17.50 10.03 -5.13
N GLU A 27 -18.76 10.27 -4.78
CA GLU A 27 -19.20 10.34 -3.38
C GLU A 27 -18.89 9.07 -2.57
N GLN A 28 -19.09 7.89 -3.17
CA GLN A 28 -18.84 6.61 -2.49
C GLN A 28 -17.34 6.36 -2.27
N GLN A 29 -16.51 6.65 -3.28
CA GLN A 29 -15.07 6.54 -3.16
C GLN A 29 -14.51 7.55 -2.15
N LYS A 30 -15.06 8.77 -2.13
CA LYS A 30 -14.71 9.81 -1.16
C LYS A 30 -15.06 9.37 0.26
N TYR A 31 -16.23 8.79 0.48
CA TYR A 31 -16.61 8.24 1.78
C TYR A 31 -15.62 7.18 2.28
N VAL A 32 -15.22 6.24 1.40
CA VAL A 32 -14.22 5.21 1.76
C VAL A 32 -12.86 5.85 2.05
N PHE A 33 -12.42 6.79 1.21
CA PHE A 33 -11.17 7.52 1.40
C PHE A 33 -11.14 8.24 2.75
N ASP A 34 -12.15 9.06 3.03
CA ASP A 34 -12.23 9.85 4.27
C ASP A 34 -12.27 8.94 5.50
N THR A 35 -13.00 7.82 5.43
CA THR A 35 -13.06 6.81 6.50
C THR A 35 -11.70 6.21 6.80
N LEU A 36 -10.98 5.75 5.76
CA LEU A 36 -9.66 5.13 5.94
C LEU A 36 -8.59 6.14 6.35
N MET A 37 -8.64 7.37 5.83
CA MET A 37 -7.74 8.43 6.25
C MET A 37 -7.96 8.81 7.71
N LYS A 38 -9.21 8.87 8.18
CA LYS A 38 -9.51 9.10 9.59
C LYS A 38 -8.91 8.02 10.48
N VAL A 39 -9.21 6.75 10.20
CA VAL A 39 -8.68 5.61 10.97
C VAL A 39 -7.16 5.59 10.99
N THR A 40 -6.52 5.89 9.85
CA THR A 40 -5.05 5.95 9.72
C THR A 40 -4.45 7.14 10.46
N ASN A 41 -5.14 8.28 10.53
CA ASN A 41 -4.64 9.45 11.26
C ASN A 41 -4.85 9.32 12.77
N ASP A 42 -5.93 8.66 13.19
CA ASP A 42 -6.26 8.40 14.59
C ASP A 42 -5.47 7.19 15.15
N ASP A 43 -4.67 6.51 14.33
CA ASP A 43 -3.91 5.29 14.64
C ASP A 43 -4.78 4.23 15.37
N THR A 44 -6.04 4.13 14.97
CA THR A 44 -7.02 3.18 15.57
C THR A 44 -6.95 1.79 14.94
N GLY A 45 -6.24 1.66 13.82
CA GLY A 45 -6.01 0.40 13.12
C GLY A 45 -7.29 -0.26 12.58
N GLY A 46 -7.16 -1.50 12.12
CA GLY A 46 -8.30 -2.31 11.68
C GLY A 46 -8.08 -3.07 10.38
N ILE A 47 -8.99 -3.98 10.06
CA ILE A 47 -9.01 -4.74 8.81
C ILE A 47 -10.28 -4.35 8.05
N TYR A 48 -10.08 -3.86 6.82
CA TYR A 48 -11.16 -3.38 5.97
C TYR A 48 -11.16 -4.13 4.65
N PHE A 49 -12.35 -4.44 4.16
CA PHE A 49 -12.56 -5.06 2.85
C PHE A 49 -13.34 -4.10 1.96
N LEU A 50 -12.79 -3.77 0.81
CA LEU A 50 -13.46 -3.00 -0.23
C LEU A 50 -13.96 -3.97 -1.30
N ASP A 51 -15.25 -4.31 -1.23
CA ASP A 51 -15.92 -5.04 -2.29
C ASP A 51 -16.67 -4.08 -3.21
N ALA A 52 -16.42 -4.20 -4.51
CA ALA A 52 -17.14 -3.42 -5.51
C ALA A 52 -17.10 -4.13 -6.87
N PRO A 53 -18.08 -3.90 -7.75
CA PRO A 53 -18.07 -4.44 -9.10
C PRO A 53 -16.83 -4.08 -9.94
N GLY A 54 -16.63 -4.79 -11.06
CA GLY A 54 -15.65 -4.40 -12.07
C GLY A 54 -15.93 -2.97 -12.58
N GLY A 55 -14.87 -2.21 -12.88
CA GLY A 55 -15.00 -0.86 -13.44
C GLY A 55 -15.28 0.28 -12.44
N THR A 56 -15.46 0.00 -11.14
CA THR A 56 -15.77 1.04 -10.14
C THR A 56 -14.56 1.85 -9.63
N GLY A 57 -13.39 1.69 -10.25
CA GLY A 57 -12.20 2.46 -9.88
C GLY A 57 -11.53 2.05 -8.56
N LYS A 58 -11.73 0.82 -8.06
CA LYS A 58 -11.07 0.32 -6.83
C LYS A 58 -9.55 0.56 -6.83
N THR A 59 -8.87 0.23 -7.93
CA THR A 59 -7.43 0.43 -8.07
C THR A 59 -7.03 1.90 -7.97
N PHE A 60 -7.83 2.80 -8.56
CA PHE A 60 -7.60 4.25 -8.47
C PHE A 60 -7.72 4.73 -7.02
N LEU A 61 -8.78 4.32 -6.32
CA LEU A 61 -8.99 4.65 -4.91
C LEU A 61 -7.87 4.10 -4.01
N ILE A 62 -7.51 2.82 -4.15
CA ILE A 62 -6.43 2.19 -3.38
C ILE A 62 -5.09 2.89 -3.64
N SER A 63 -4.80 3.24 -4.89
CA SER A 63 -3.58 3.98 -5.25
C SER A 63 -3.55 5.35 -4.58
N LEU A 64 -4.66 6.08 -4.57
CA LEU A 64 -4.74 7.39 -3.93
C LEU A 64 -4.55 7.29 -2.41
N ILE A 65 -5.13 6.29 -1.74
CA ILE A 65 -4.91 6.05 -0.31
C ILE A 65 -3.43 5.79 -0.02
N LEU A 66 -2.79 4.90 -0.79
CA LEU A 66 -1.36 4.61 -0.65
C LEU A 66 -0.49 5.86 -0.83
N LEU A 67 -0.79 6.66 -1.86
CA LEU A 67 -0.11 7.93 -2.13
C LEU A 67 -0.26 8.91 -0.97
N THR A 68 -1.48 9.08 -0.45
CA THR A 68 -1.75 9.99 0.67
C THR A 68 -0.99 9.58 1.93
N ILE A 69 -1.03 8.30 2.32
CA ILE A 69 -0.30 7.81 3.51
C ILE A 69 1.21 8.02 3.34
N ARG A 70 1.77 7.70 2.17
CA ARG A 70 3.21 7.89 1.89
C ARG A 70 3.61 9.36 1.90
N SER A 71 2.74 10.26 1.44
CA SER A 71 2.99 11.72 1.46
C SER A 71 3.11 12.28 2.88
N GLN A 72 2.57 11.58 3.88
CA GLN A 72 2.64 11.90 5.30
C GLN A 72 3.87 11.27 5.99
N ASN A 73 4.85 10.74 5.23
CA ASN A 73 5.98 9.97 5.76
C ASN A 73 5.61 8.67 6.50
N LYS A 74 4.37 8.18 6.37
CA LYS A 74 3.95 6.89 6.92
C LYS A 74 4.27 5.75 5.93
N ILE A 75 4.40 4.53 6.47
CA ILE A 75 4.68 3.32 5.67
C ILE A 75 3.36 2.77 5.12
N ALA A 76 3.26 2.61 3.80
CA ALA A 76 2.12 1.97 3.15
C ALA A 76 2.59 0.88 2.17
N LEU A 77 2.28 -0.38 2.47
CA LEU A 77 2.67 -1.55 1.67
C LEU A 77 1.57 -1.91 0.66
N ALA A 78 1.95 -2.02 -0.61
CA ALA A 78 1.06 -2.42 -1.69
C ALA A 78 1.30 -3.88 -2.07
N LEU A 79 0.43 -4.78 -1.58
CA LEU A 79 0.51 -6.22 -1.85
C LEU A 79 -0.65 -6.65 -2.74
N ALA A 80 -0.35 -7.45 -3.76
CA ALA A 80 -1.35 -7.99 -4.67
C ALA A 80 -1.23 -9.51 -4.86
N SER A 81 -2.29 -10.17 -5.30
CA SER A 81 -2.24 -11.62 -5.57
C SER A 81 -1.50 -11.95 -6.87
N SER A 82 -1.68 -11.13 -7.92
CA SER A 82 -1.07 -11.32 -9.24
C SER A 82 -0.03 -10.26 -9.57
N GLY A 83 0.89 -10.59 -10.48
CA GLY A 83 1.90 -9.65 -10.98
C GLY A 83 1.27 -8.43 -11.65
N ILE A 84 0.23 -8.63 -12.47
CA ILE A 84 -0.49 -7.54 -13.14
C ILE A 84 -1.12 -6.58 -12.11
N ALA A 85 -1.79 -7.11 -11.09
CA ALA A 85 -2.36 -6.26 -10.04
C ALA A 85 -1.26 -5.50 -9.26
N ALA A 86 -0.10 -6.13 -9.02
CA ALA A 86 1.03 -5.45 -8.39
C ALA A 86 1.56 -4.30 -9.25
N THR A 87 1.64 -4.46 -10.57
CA THR A 87 2.13 -3.39 -11.48
C THR A 87 1.24 -2.16 -11.53
N LEU A 88 -0.04 -2.29 -11.17
CA LEU A 88 -0.98 -1.16 -11.14
C LEU A 88 -0.83 -0.28 -9.89
N LEU A 89 -0.07 -0.74 -8.89
CA LEU A 89 0.15 -0.02 -7.64
C LEU A 89 1.60 0.43 -7.58
N GLU A 90 1.85 1.70 -7.26
CA GLU A 90 3.21 2.19 -7.10
C GLU A 90 3.94 1.45 -5.97
N GLY A 91 5.11 0.89 -6.27
CA GLY A 91 5.86 0.03 -5.36
C GLY A 91 5.18 -1.31 -5.06
N GLY A 92 4.16 -1.69 -5.84
CA GLY A 92 3.41 -2.92 -5.66
C GLY A 92 4.27 -4.17 -5.85
N ARG A 93 4.01 -5.18 -5.03
CA ARG A 93 4.62 -6.52 -5.14
C ARG A 93 3.56 -7.59 -4.97
N THR A 94 3.82 -8.76 -5.53
CA THR A 94 2.96 -9.92 -5.23
C THR A 94 3.13 -10.30 -3.76
N ALA A 95 2.06 -10.73 -3.10
CA ALA A 95 2.12 -11.21 -1.72
C ALA A 95 3.17 -12.33 -1.57
N HIS A 96 3.26 -13.22 -2.56
CA HIS A 96 4.28 -14.27 -2.63
C HIS A 96 5.71 -13.72 -2.59
N SER A 97 6.03 -12.73 -3.41
CA SER A 97 7.39 -12.15 -3.44
C SER A 97 7.68 -11.28 -2.23
N ALA A 98 6.71 -10.52 -1.74
CA ALA A 98 6.88 -9.60 -0.61
C ALA A 98 7.01 -10.33 0.74
N LEU A 99 6.20 -11.36 0.95
CA LEU A 99 6.16 -12.14 2.20
C LEU A 99 6.98 -13.44 2.11
N LYS A 100 7.63 -13.68 0.95
CA LYS A 100 8.38 -14.91 0.67
C LYS A 100 7.54 -16.16 0.90
N LEU A 101 6.31 -16.15 0.41
CA LEU A 101 5.42 -17.30 0.51
C LEU A 101 5.91 -18.41 -0.43
N PRO A 102 5.95 -19.66 0.02
CA PRO A 102 6.31 -20.79 -0.83
C PRO A 102 5.29 -20.99 -1.95
N LEU A 103 5.76 -21.31 -3.16
CA LEU A 103 4.92 -21.52 -4.35
C LEU A 103 4.39 -22.95 -4.49
N ASN A 104 5.08 -23.93 -3.91
CA ASN A 104 4.76 -25.34 -4.04
C ASN A 104 4.10 -25.83 -2.75
N MET A 105 2.77 -25.94 -2.69
CA MET A 105 2.07 -26.48 -1.51
C MET A 105 2.12 -28.02 -1.41
N GLN A 106 2.85 -28.70 -2.31
CA GLN A 106 2.95 -30.16 -2.29
C GLN A 106 4.02 -30.62 -1.29
N SER A 107 3.55 -31.35 -0.27
CA SER A 107 4.31 -32.23 0.64
C SER A 107 5.41 -31.60 1.50
N ASN A 108 5.08 -30.66 2.39
CA ASN A 108 5.75 -30.57 3.69
C ASN A 108 4.86 -29.78 4.66
N GLU A 109 4.45 -30.42 5.75
CA GLU A 109 3.56 -29.86 6.80
C GLU A 109 4.17 -28.65 7.54
N PHE A 110 5.43 -28.30 7.24
CA PHE A 110 6.14 -27.17 7.85
C PHE A 110 6.90 -26.36 6.79
N GLN A 111 6.18 -25.65 5.92
CA GLN A 111 6.80 -24.60 5.13
C GLN A 111 7.04 -23.36 6.00
N SER A 112 8.26 -23.27 6.55
CA SER A 112 8.69 -22.10 7.32
C SER A 112 8.77 -20.87 6.41
N TYR A 113 7.97 -19.84 6.73
CA TYR A 113 8.07 -18.51 6.14
C TYR A 113 9.52 -17.99 6.24
N ASN A 114 10.15 -17.66 5.11
CA ASN A 114 11.59 -17.37 5.09
C ASN A 114 11.90 -15.88 5.39
N ILE A 115 11.18 -15.29 6.35
CA ILE A 115 11.40 -13.93 6.86
C ILE A 115 12.19 -14.03 8.17
N SER A 116 13.51 -13.84 8.09
CA SER A 116 14.34 -13.72 9.28
C SER A 116 13.90 -12.51 10.13
N LYS A 117 13.88 -12.66 11.46
CA LYS A 117 13.59 -11.57 12.42
C LYS A 117 14.47 -10.34 12.23
N LYS A 118 15.68 -10.51 11.68
CA LYS A 118 16.63 -9.41 11.41
C LYS A 118 16.51 -8.81 10.00
N SER A 119 15.62 -9.35 9.16
CA SER A 119 15.45 -8.88 7.79
C SER A 119 14.85 -7.48 7.73
N ALA A 120 15.14 -6.73 6.67
CA ALA A 120 14.56 -5.41 6.43
C ALA A 120 13.02 -5.46 6.39
N ILE A 121 12.45 -6.51 5.82
CA ILE A 121 10.99 -6.73 5.76
C ILE A 121 10.41 -6.92 7.16
N ALA A 122 11.04 -7.72 8.03
CA ALA A 122 10.59 -7.89 9.41
C ALA A 122 10.58 -6.55 10.17
N LYS A 123 11.62 -5.71 9.99
CA LYS A 123 11.65 -4.37 10.58
C LYS A 123 10.54 -3.47 10.06
N VAL A 124 10.27 -3.51 8.76
CA VAL A 124 9.16 -2.74 8.17
C VAL A 124 7.83 -3.21 8.75
N LEU A 125 7.57 -4.52 8.80
CA LEU A 125 6.33 -5.09 9.34
C LEU A 125 6.14 -4.79 10.83
N GLN A 126 7.22 -4.75 11.62
CA GLN A 126 7.16 -4.36 13.04
C GLN A 126 6.86 -2.87 13.27
N ASN A 127 7.15 -2.03 12.28
CA ASN A 127 6.96 -0.59 12.35
C ASN A 127 5.67 -0.12 11.64
N VAL A 128 4.83 -1.06 11.18
CA VAL A 128 3.45 -0.77 10.79
C VAL A 128 2.62 -0.82 12.07
N ASN A 129 2.38 0.35 12.67
CA ASN A 129 1.38 0.53 13.73
C ASN A 129 0.00 0.73 13.11
#